data_AF-A0A7C3BA92-F1
#
_entry.id   AF-A0A7C3BA92-F1
#
_cell.length_a   1.000
_cell.length_b   1.000
_cell.length_c   1.000
_cell.angle_alpha   90.00
_cell.angle_beta   90.00
_cell.angle_gamma   90.00
#
_symmetry.space_group_name_H-M   'P 1'
#
loop_
_entity.id
_entity.type
_entity.pdbx_description
1 polymer ?
#
loop_
_entity_poly.entity_id
_entity_poly.type
_entity_poly.pdbx_seq_one_letter_code
_entity_poly.pdbx_strand_id
1 'polypeptide(L)' 'MRKNKTNQPNRFLFLFPASIGLGTGIGAALHNIGVGMAIGSAMGVTLVLLFETLEQRKPSED' A
#
# COMPACT_ATOMS: atom_id res chain seq x y z
N MET A 1 7.98 31.74 -5.42
CA MET A 1 6.86 30.89 -5.87
C MET A 1 7.11 29.44 -5.40
N ARG A 2 6.44 28.99 -4.34
CA ARG A 2 6.48 27.57 -3.92
C ARG A 2 5.70 26.77 -4.96
N LYS A 3 6.37 25.87 -5.67
CA LYS A 3 5.69 24.92 -6.58
C LYS A 3 4.79 24.03 -5.72
N ASN A 4 3.49 24.27 -5.77
CA ASN A 4 2.49 23.39 -5.20
C ASN A 4 2.58 22.05 -5.95
N LYS A 5 3.20 21.04 -5.31
CA LYS A 5 3.27 19.66 -5.77
C LYS A 5 1.89 19.01 -5.58
N THR A 6 0.90 19.52 -6.31
CA THR A 6 -0.48 19.03 -6.26
C THR A 6 -0.61 17.76 -7.10
N ASN A 7 -1.08 16.69 -6.45
CA ASN A 7 -1.93 15.65 -7.04
C ASN A 7 -1.31 14.76 -8.13
N GLN A 8 -0.12 14.21 -7.90
CA GLN A 8 0.21 12.94 -8.54
C GLN A 8 -0.57 11.84 -7.76
N PRO A 9 -1.47 11.08 -8.41
CA PRO A 9 -2.13 9.97 -7.75
C PRO A 9 -1.03 9.06 -7.20
N ASN A 10 -1.12 8.72 -5.91
CA ASN A 10 -0.11 7.89 -5.28
C ASN A 10 -0.05 6.58 -6.07
N ARG A 11 1.03 6.40 -6.84
CA ARG A 11 1.20 5.25 -7.74
C ARG A 11 1.19 3.93 -6.99
N PHE A 12 1.27 3.95 -5.66
CA PHE A 12 1.21 2.79 -4.80
C PHE A 12 -0.20 2.49 -4.26
N LEU A 13 -1.20 3.31 -4.58
CA LEU A 13 -2.58 3.12 -4.09
C LEU A 13 -3.17 1.78 -4.56
N PHE A 14 -2.71 1.23 -5.69
CA PHE A 14 -3.12 -0.09 -6.17
C PHE A 14 -2.67 -1.25 -5.26
N LEU A 15 -1.64 -1.05 -4.42
CA LEU A 15 -1.17 -2.10 -3.52
C LEU A 15 -2.21 -2.44 -2.46
N PHE A 16 -3.03 -1.49 -2.03
CA PHE A 16 -4.05 -1.73 -1.02
C PHE A 16 -5.09 -2.78 -1.45
N PRO A 17 -5.83 -2.61 -2.55
CA PRO A 17 -6.78 -3.64 -3.01
C PRO A 17 -6.07 -4.94 -3.41
N ALA A 18 -4.84 -4.89 -3.93
CA ALA A 18 -4.07 -6.08 -4.25
C ALA A 18 -3.73 -6.91 -2.98
N SER A 19 -3.27 -6.27 -1.91
CA SER A 19 -2.97 -6.93 -0.64
C SER A 19 -4.22 -7.49 0.03
N ILE A 20 -5.38 -6.82 -0.07
CA ILE A 20 -6.65 -7.35 0.41
C ILE A 20 -7.05 -8.61 -0.37
N GLY A 21 -6.95 -8.58 -1.70
CA GLY A 21 -7.27 -9.73 -2.54
C GLY A 21 -6.39 -10.94 -2.24
N LEU A 22 -5.08 -10.72 -2.12
CA LEU A 22 -4.12 -11.76 -1.73
C LEU A 22 -4.39 -12.29 -0.33
N GLY A 23 -4.59 -11.40 0.65
CA GLY A 23 -4.91 -11.77 2.02
C GLY A 23 -6.19 -12.60 2.10
N THR A 24 -7.23 -12.20 1.38
CA THR A 24 -8.50 -12.94 1.29
C THR A 24 -8.29 -14.33 0.66
N GLY A 25 -7.51 -14.43 -0.42
CA GLY A 25 -7.19 -15.70 -1.07
C GLY A 25 -6.41 -16.65 -0.15
N ILE A 26 -5.41 -16.12 0.57
CA ILE A 26 -4.65 -16.89 1.57
C ILE A 26 -5.55 -17.32 2.73
N GLY A 27 -6.39 -16.41 3.22
CA GLY A 27 -7.37 -16.73 4.27
C GLY A 27 -8.35 -17.81 3.83
N ALA A 28 -8.85 -17.75 2.59
CA ALA A 28 -9.71 -18.79 2.03
C ALA A 28 -8.98 -20.14 1.95
N ALA A 29 -7.72 -20.17 1.51
CA ALA A 29 -6.91 -21.38 1.47
C ALA A 29 -6.68 -21.99 2.87
N LEU A 30 -6.60 -21.15 3.90
CA LEU A 30 -6.44 -21.57 5.30
C LEU A 30 -7.77 -21.81 6.04
N HIS A 31 -8.91 -21.77 5.34
CA HIS A 31 -10.25 -21.82 5.92
C HIS A 31 -10.48 -20.74 7.02
N ASN A 32 -9.76 -19.62 6.92
CA ASN A 32 -9.87 -18.49 7.83
C ASN A 32 -9.76 -17.17 7.06
N ILE A 33 -10.84 -16.87 6.33
CA ILE A 33 -10.97 -15.67 5.50
C ILE A 33 -10.82 -14.39 6.34
N GLY A 34 -11.32 -14.37 7.57
CA GLY A 34 -11.23 -13.21 8.46
C GLY A 34 -9.78 -12.85 8.79
N VAL A 35 -8.96 -13.84 9.15
CA VAL A 35 -7.52 -13.63 9.41
C VAL A 35 -6.79 -13.22 8.13
N GLY A 36 -7.12 -13.85 7.00
CA GLY A 36 -6.53 -13.47 5.72
C GLY A 36 -6.82 -12.02 5.30
N MET A 37 -8.06 -11.56 5.45
CA MET A 37 -8.44 -10.16 5.21
C MET A 37 -7.73 -9.20 6.16
N ALA A 38 -7.64 -9.54 7.45
CA ALA A 38 -6.94 -8.72 8.44
C ALA A 38 -5.46 -8.55 8.07
N ILE A 39 -4.78 -9.64 7.73
CA ILE A 39 -3.37 -9.62 7.30
C ILE A 39 -3.23 -8.83 5.99
N GLY A 40 -4.07 -9.10 5.00
CA GLY A 40 -4.03 -8.40 3.71
C GLY A 40 -4.22 -6.89 3.83
N SER A 41 -5.17 -6.46 4.68
CA SER A 41 -5.40 -5.04 4.94
C SER A 41 -4.22 -4.38 5.67
N ALA A 42 -3.66 -5.04 6.68
CA ALA A 42 -2.49 -4.54 7.42
C ALA A 42 -1.25 -4.41 6.51
N MET A 43 -1.01 -5.40 5.65
CA MET A 43 0.07 -5.36 4.66
C MET A 43 -0.15 -4.23 3.65
N GLY A 44 -1.37 -4.07 3.13
CA GLY A 44 -1.69 -3.02 2.17
C GLY A 44 -1.43 -1.62 2.72
N VAL A 45 -1.91 -1.32 3.93
CA VAL A 45 -1.66 -0.02 4.58
C VAL A 45 -0.18 0.20 4.82
N THR A 46 0.51 -0.81 5.37
CA THR A 46 1.94 -0.71 5.69
C THR A 46 2.78 -0.45 4.45
N LEU A 47 2.50 -1.14 3.34
CA LEU A 47 3.22 -0.97 2.08
C LEU A 47 2.98 0.41 1.47
N VAL A 48 1.73 0.89 1.46
CA VAL A 48 1.41 2.24 0.96
C VAL A 48 2.19 3.30 1.74
N LEU A 49 2.13 3.25 3.08
CA LEU A 49 2.83 4.22 3.94
C LEU A 49 4.35 4.12 3.81
N LEU A 50 4.89 2.90 3.71
CA LEU A 50 6.32 2.69 3.51
C LEU A 50 6.77 3.30 2.19
N PHE A 51 6.06 3.03 1.09
CA PHE A 51 6.43 3.55 -0.22
C PHE A 51 6.24 5.08 -0.31
N GLU A 52 5.21 5.64 0.31
CA GLU A 52 5.08 7.09 0.45
C GLU A 52 6.29 7.68 1.19
N THR A 53 6.70 7.05 2.30
CA THR A 53 7.85 7.48 3.09
C THR A 53 9.16 7.39 2.29
N LEU A 54 9.35 6.31 1.53
CA LEU A 54 10.53 6.12 0.70
C LEU A 54 10.55 7.09 -0.50
N GLU A 55 9.40 7.38 -1.11
CA GLU A 55 9.30 8.35 -2.20
C GLU A 55 9.56 9.78 -1.73
N GLN A 56 9.17 10.12 -0.49
CA GLN A 56 9.56 11.39 0.13
C GLN A 56 11.05 11.47 0.48
N ARG A 57 11.72 10.32 0.66
CA ARG A 57 13.16 10.25 0.95
C ARG A 57 14.05 10.19 -0.29
N LYS A 58 13.50 10.12 -1.52
CA LYS A 58 14.34 10.25 -2.72
C LYS A 58 15.00 11.63 -2.68
N PRO A 59 16.33 11.72 -2.49
CA PRO A 59 17.02 12.99 -2.56
C PRO A 59 16.76 13.57 -3.94
N SER A 60 16.48 14.87 -3.98
CA SER A 60 16.52 15.59 -5.26
C SER A 60 17.95 15.42 -5.77
N GLU A 61 18.13 14.69 -6.87
CA GLU A 61 19.39 14.68 -7.62
C GLU A 61 19.63 16.12 -8.07
N ASP A 62 20.53 16.82 -7.38
CA ASP A 62 21.16 18.08 -7.81
C ASP A 62 22.38 17.78 -8.69
#